data_AF-A0A9W8MT87-F1
#
_entry.id   AF-A0A9W8MT87-F1
#
_cell.length_a   1.000
_cell.length_b   1.000
_cell.length_c   1.000
_cell.angle_alpha   90.00
_cell.angle_beta   90.00
_cell.angle_gamma   90.00
#
_symmetry.space_group_name_H-M   'P 1'
#
loop_
_entity.id
_entity.type
_entity.pdbx_description
1 polymer ?
#
loop_
_entity_poly.entity_id
_entity_poly.type
_entity_poly.pdbx_seq_one_letter_code
_entity_poly.pdbx_strand_id
1 'polypeptide(L)'
;MSSSLSSLPQELLIEIMIRLDSHSILQMALTCRAFHRAFQSTPVRYIYELGMNSLQDAGSGKSTDELLVLLRDRQKAWATLEWKDFTTAELPPSQPDFKQSAGLLAKLDTSHSTIHLLVIYLPSPTQPSRTIRHSIDDMQIYEFAIDGNQDLLILGEYFKLPDKRYMRLHCCTISTNEVHPKATPGGILEFHIDENKYPQYNLSMMQITLADDVVAFSGYWREGRPQLLLWNWTSGLLLFNSFEDILPDRPPTLSFDFLRRDAFLLTSAISSGQILVYRFSPTVPGMPVRVASLGLPPTVPPACVTYIRPNSGQFQPRSTPEMLFMHLPESRIHIFSIICYLHRYMLLVRSSTFLRYVDDSASEARDVPWEMWGERESRFMEVDTVAADYM
;
A
#
# COMPACT_ATOMS: atom_id res chain seq x y z
N MET A 1 -10.63 -51.47 11.05
CA MET A 1 -11.37 -50.43 11.79
C MET A 1 -10.76 -49.08 11.41
N SER A 2 -11.49 -48.24 10.68
CA SER A 2 -11.03 -46.88 10.38
C SER A 2 -11.18 -46.04 11.65
N SER A 3 -10.07 -45.63 12.25
CA SER A 3 -10.08 -44.64 13.33
C SER A 3 -10.64 -43.33 12.80
N SER A 4 -11.80 -42.90 13.30
CA SER A 4 -12.42 -41.63 12.90
C SER A 4 -11.62 -40.46 13.49
N LEU A 5 -11.38 -39.41 12.71
CA LEU A 5 -10.73 -38.18 13.20
C LEU A 5 -11.51 -37.56 14.38
N SER A 6 -12.83 -37.73 14.42
CA SER A 6 -13.70 -37.22 15.48
C SER A 6 -13.56 -37.96 16.82
N SER A 7 -12.83 -39.06 16.88
CA SER A 7 -12.56 -39.79 18.14
C SER A 7 -11.26 -39.37 18.83
N LEU A 8 -10.53 -38.40 18.26
CA LEU A 8 -9.36 -37.83 18.91
C LEU A 8 -9.76 -37.05 20.19
N PRO A 9 -8.87 -36.97 21.20
CA PRO A 9 -9.00 -36.04 22.31
C PRO A 9 -9.23 -34.59 21.86
N GLN A 10 -9.96 -33.83 22.67
CA GLN A 10 -10.36 -32.46 22.34
C GLN A 10 -9.15 -31.55 22.09
N GLU A 11 -8.07 -31.76 22.83
CA GLU A 11 -6.81 -31.01 22.73
C GLU A 11 -6.18 -31.19 21.34
N LEU A 12 -6.20 -32.42 20.80
CA LEU A 12 -5.68 -32.69 19.46
C LEU A 12 -6.58 -32.08 18.37
N LEU A 13 -7.90 -32.08 18.59
CA LEU A 13 -8.83 -31.41 17.67
C LEU A 13 -8.58 -29.90 17.62
N ILE A 14 -8.35 -29.27 18.78
CA ILE A 14 -8.00 -27.86 18.89
C ILE A 14 -6.68 -27.58 18.14
N GLU A 15 -5.63 -28.36 18.41
CA GLU A 15 -4.33 -28.23 17.75
C GLU A 15 -4.39 -28.39 16.22
N ILE A 16 -5.26 -29.26 15.73
CA ILE A 16 -5.52 -29.38 14.29
C ILE A 16 -6.23 -28.12 13.78
N MET A 17 -7.30 -27.68 14.46
CA MET A 17 -8.13 -26.58 13.98
C MET A 17 -7.42 -25.22 13.97
N ILE A 18 -6.52 -24.94 14.94
CA ILE A 18 -5.77 -23.67 14.95
C ILE A 18 -4.76 -23.54 13.79
N ARG A 19 -4.49 -24.63 13.06
CA ARG A 19 -3.60 -24.65 11.88
C ARG A 19 -4.36 -24.51 10.56
N LEU A 20 -5.67 -24.36 10.61
CA LEU A 20 -6.54 -24.23 9.43
C LEU A 20 -6.90 -22.76 9.21
N ASP A 21 -7.27 -22.43 7.97
CA ASP A 21 -7.87 -21.14 7.66
C ASP A 21 -9.28 -21.02 8.26
N SER A 22 -9.75 -19.78 8.41
CA SER A 22 -11.06 -19.49 9.03
C SER A 22 -12.25 -20.17 8.36
N HIS A 23 -12.20 -20.37 7.04
CA HIS A 23 -13.27 -21.04 6.30
C HIS A 23 -13.26 -22.56 6.58
N SER A 24 -12.08 -23.19 6.55
CA SER A 24 -11.91 -24.59 6.92
C SER A 24 -12.32 -24.88 8.38
N ILE A 25 -12.00 -23.98 9.31
CA ILE A 25 -12.45 -24.05 10.71
C ILE A 25 -13.98 -24.09 10.79
N LEU A 26 -14.66 -23.17 10.09
CA LEU A 26 -16.11 -23.09 10.09
C LEU A 26 -16.74 -24.35 9.47
N GLN A 27 -16.22 -24.81 8.33
CA GLN A 27 -16.69 -26.04 7.70
C GLN A 27 -16.57 -27.24 8.63
N MET A 28 -15.41 -27.43 9.27
CA MET A 28 -15.21 -28.51 10.24
C MET A 28 -16.19 -28.43 11.40
N ALA A 29 -16.41 -27.23 11.95
CA ALA A 29 -17.35 -27.01 13.06
C ALA A 29 -18.80 -27.37 12.69
N LEU A 30 -19.17 -27.29 11.42
CA LEU A 30 -20.49 -27.65 10.90
C LEU A 30 -20.67 -29.16 10.65
N THR A 31 -19.60 -29.95 10.62
CA THR A 31 -19.69 -31.39 10.29
C THR A 31 -20.18 -32.28 11.43
N CYS A 32 -19.68 -32.07 12.66
CA CYS A 32 -20.07 -32.90 13.81
C CYS A 32 -19.92 -32.19 15.16
N ARG A 33 -20.55 -32.75 16.21
CA ARG A 33 -20.56 -32.18 17.57
C ARG A 33 -19.17 -32.10 18.20
N ALA A 34 -18.26 -33.03 17.88
CA ALA A 34 -16.90 -33.04 18.44
C ALA A 34 -16.10 -31.82 17.94
N PHE A 35 -16.09 -31.57 16.63
CA PHE A 35 -15.46 -30.37 16.07
C PHE A 35 -16.19 -29.10 16.48
N HIS A 36 -17.51 -29.12 16.59
CA HIS A 36 -18.25 -27.98 17.12
C HIS A 36 -17.82 -27.63 18.55
N ARG A 37 -17.56 -28.62 19.42
CA ARG A 37 -17.03 -28.37 20.78
C ARG A 37 -15.61 -27.82 20.74
N ALA A 38 -14.73 -28.34 19.88
CA ALA A 38 -13.39 -27.81 19.69
C ALA A 38 -13.41 -26.35 19.20
N PHE A 39 -14.34 -26.02 18.29
CA PHE A 39 -14.61 -24.66 17.83
C PHE A 39 -15.01 -23.70 18.96
N GLN A 40 -15.62 -24.18 20.05
CA GLN A 40 -15.97 -23.32 21.19
C GLN A 40 -14.76 -22.92 22.05
N SER A 41 -13.59 -23.53 21.86
CA SER A 41 -12.37 -23.16 22.59
C SER A 41 -11.88 -21.77 22.19
N THR A 42 -11.29 -21.02 23.13
CA THR A 42 -10.75 -19.67 22.86
C THR A 42 -9.76 -19.66 21.70
N PRO A 43 -8.75 -20.56 21.60
CA PRO A 43 -7.76 -20.49 20.53
C PRO A 43 -8.39 -20.63 19.14
N VAL A 44 -9.35 -21.56 18.97
CA VAL A 44 -10.01 -21.77 17.67
C VAL A 44 -10.92 -20.59 17.33
N ARG A 45 -11.68 -20.07 18.30
CA ARG A 45 -12.52 -18.87 18.09
C ARG A 45 -11.67 -17.67 17.71
N TYR A 46 -10.52 -17.49 18.35
CA TYR A 46 -9.62 -16.38 18.09
C TYR A 46 -9.10 -16.39 16.64
N ILE A 47 -8.58 -17.55 16.17
CA ILE A 47 -8.12 -17.69 14.78
C ILE A 47 -9.27 -17.48 13.78
N TYR A 48 -10.45 -18.04 14.06
CA TYR A 48 -11.64 -17.83 13.24
C TYR A 48 -12.03 -16.34 13.15
N GLU A 49 -12.14 -15.66 14.28
CA GLU A 49 -12.54 -14.25 14.34
C GLU A 49 -11.49 -13.33 13.70
N LEU A 50 -10.19 -13.62 13.84
CA LEU A 50 -9.13 -12.92 13.10
C LEU A 50 -9.36 -13.03 11.59
N GLY A 51 -9.53 -14.26 11.08
CA GLY A 51 -9.74 -14.50 9.66
C GLY A 51 -11.01 -13.85 9.11
N MET A 52 -12.11 -13.86 9.87
CA MET A 52 -13.35 -13.16 9.52
C MET A 52 -13.18 -11.64 9.35
N ASN A 53 -12.20 -11.05 10.05
CA ASN A 53 -11.89 -9.62 9.97
C ASN A 53 -10.71 -9.32 9.05
N SER A 54 -10.17 -10.32 8.36
CA SER A 54 -8.95 -10.17 7.53
C SER A 54 -7.76 -9.63 8.33
N LEU A 55 -7.64 -10.05 9.59
CA LEU A 55 -6.59 -9.69 10.51
C LEU A 55 -5.68 -10.89 10.79
N GLN A 56 -4.47 -10.60 11.24
CA GLN A 56 -3.55 -11.53 11.87
C GLN A 56 -3.06 -10.98 13.20
N ASP A 57 -2.62 -11.88 14.08
CA ASP A 57 -1.99 -11.51 15.34
C ASP A 57 -0.66 -10.80 15.07
N ALA A 58 -0.44 -9.65 15.71
CA ALA A 58 0.78 -8.88 15.55
C ALA A 58 1.90 -9.28 16.55
N GLY A 59 1.63 -10.21 17.48
CA GLY A 59 2.62 -10.73 18.42
C GLY A 59 2.78 -9.91 19.69
N SER A 60 1.71 -9.29 20.20
CA SER A 60 1.76 -8.35 21.33
C SER A 60 2.15 -8.96 22.69
N GLY A 61 2.28 -10.29 22.79
CA GLY A 61 2.56 -11.01 24.04
C GLY A 61 1.39 -11.11 25.01
N LYS A 62 0.20 -10.61 24.66
CA LYS A 62 -1.04 -10.79 25.43
C LYS A 62 -1.57 -12.21 25.32
N SER A 63 -2.38 -12.62 26.30
CA SER A 63 -3.05 -13.93 26.24
C SER A 63 -4.11 -13.95 25.14
N THR A 64 -4.39 -15.14 24.60
CA THR A 64 -5.44 -15.33 23.58
C THR A 64 -6.81 -14.88 24.07
N ASP A 65 -7.14 -15.09 25.35
CA ASP A 65 -8.41 -14.65 25.93
C ASP A 65 -8.54 -13.12 25.93
N GLU A 66 -7.50 -12.41 26.35
CA GLU A 66 -7.47 -10.94 26.30
C GLU A 66 -7.56 -10.40 24.88
N LEU A 67 -6.82 -11.01 23.93
CA LEU A 67 -6.85 -10.62 22.53
C LEU A 67 -8.22 -10.84 21.89
N LEU A 68 -8.91 -11.92 22.23
CA LEU A 68 -10.27 -12.18 21.75
C LEU A 68 -11.27 -11.14 22.27
N VAL A 69 -11.16 -10.71 23.53
CA VAL A 69 -11.98 -9.61 24.07
C VAL A 69 -11.72 -8.31 23.31
N LEU A 70 -10.45 -7.93 23.13
CA LEU A 70 -10.07 -6.72 22.42
C LEU A 70 -10.52 -6.74 20.94
N LEU A 71 -10.47 -7.90 20.28
CA LEU A 71 -10.93 -8.07 18.91
C LEU A 71 -12.45 -7.85 18.80
N ARG A 72 -13.24 -8.41 19.72
CA ARG A 72 -14.70 -8.23 19.75
C ARG A 72 -15.11 -6.81 20.10
N ASP A 73 -14.41 -6.18 21.03
CA ASP A 73 -14.62 -4.76 21.35
C ASP A 73 -14.37 -3.88 20.13
N ARG A 74 -13.30 -4.16 19.37
CA ARG A 74 -13.02 -3.50 18.08
C ARG A 74 -14.15 -3.73 17.07
N GLN A 75 -14.60 -4.97 16.88
CA GLN A 75 -15.69 -5.29 15.95
C GLN A 75 -16.98 -4.54 16.31
N LYS A 76 -17.34 -4.55 17.60
CA LYS A 76 -18.51 -3.83 18.10
C LYS A 76 -18.40 -2.34 17.81
N ALA A 77 -17.26 -1.72 18.13
CA ALA A 77 -17.04 -0.30 17.88
C ALA A 77 -17.17 0.07 16.40
N TRP A 78 -16.68 -0.77 15.48
CA TRP A 78 -16.87 -0.55 14.04
C TRP A 78 -18.33 -0.74 13.59
N ALA A 79 -19.04 -1.70 14.17
CA ALA A 79 -20.44 -1.96 13.82
C ALA A 79 -21.39 -0.87 14.34
N THR A 80 -21.11 -0.31 15.52
CA THR A 80 -21.97 0.72 16.14
C THR A 80 -21.52 2.14 15.83
N LEU A 81 -20.27 2.33 15.37
CA LEU A 81 -19.61 3.63 15.24
C LEU A 81 -19.66 4.44 16.55
N GLU A 82 -19.67 3.74 17.70
CA GLU A 82 -19.61 4.36 19.02
C GLU A 82 -18.15 4.75 19.32
N TRP A 83 -17.82 6.01 19.04
CA TRP A 83 -16.52 6.60 19.34
C TRP A 83 -16.35 6.78 20.85
N LYS A 84 -15.18 6.38 21.38
CA LYS A 84 -14.85 6.52 22.81
C LYS A 84 -14.37 7.92 23.17
N ASP A 85 -13.73 8.60 22.23
CA ASP A 85 -13.14 9.91 22.42
C ASP A 85 -13.06 10.64 21.07
N PHE A 86 -12.98 11.97 21.13
CA PHE A 86 -12.81 12.84 19.98
C PHE A 86 -11.62 13.78 20.21
N THR A 87 -10.74 13.85 19.23
CA THR A 87 -9.62 14.78 19.25
C THR A 87 -9.66 15.64 17.99
N THR A 88 -9.52 16.95 18.18
CA THR A 88 -9.40 17.91 17.09
C THR A 88 -7.94 18.31 16.95
N ALA A 89 -7.42 18.26 15.73
CA ALA A 89 -6.08 18.76 15.41
C ALA A 89 -6.20 19.85 14.34
N GLU A 90 -5.47 20.94 14.54
CA GLU A 90 -5.40 22.02 13.56
C GLU A 90 -4.42 21.64 12.45
N LEU A 91 -4.89 21.65 11.21
CA LEU A 91 -4.07 21.41 10.04
C LEU A 91 -3.70 22.75 9.39
N PRO A 92 -2.46 22.90 8.89
CA PRO A 92 -2.06 24.06 8.10
C PRO A 92 -3.02 24.28 6.93
N PRO A 93 -3.32 25.54 6.58
CA PRO A 93 -4.24 25.88 5.49
C PRO A 93 -3.66 25.60 4.09
N SER A 94 -2.42 25.12 3.99
CA SER A 94 -1.77 24.71 2.74
C SER A 94 -2.55 23.60 2.03
N GLN A 95 -2.15 23.27 0.79
CA GLN A 95 -2.77 22.29 -0.11
C GLN A 95 -3.33 21.04 0.61
N PRO A 96 -4.40 20.42 0.07
CA PRO A 96 -5.12 19.34 0.76
C PRO A 96 -4.31 18.06 0.98
N ASP A 97 -3.10 17.96 0.43
CA ASP A 97 -2.31 16.74 0.46
C ASP A 97 -1.75 16.45 1.85
N PHE A 98 -2.32 15.44 2.51
CA PHE A 98 -1.80 14.82 3.71
C PHE A 98 -1.44 13.36 3.43
N LYS A 99 -0.52 12.81 4.22
CA LYS A 99 -0.16 11.38 4.17
C LYS A 99 -0.57 10.73 5.49
N GLN A 100 -1.12 9.53 5.42
CA GLN A 100 -1.51 8.75 6.59
C GLN A 100 -0.78 7.40 6.59
N SER A 101 -0.18 7.04 7.73
CA SER A 101 0.54 5.77 7.87
C SER A 101 0.61 5.36 9.34
N ALA A 102 0.26 4.11 9.67
CA ALA A 102 0.36 3.52 11.01
C ALA A 102 -0.18 4.40 12.17
N GLY A 103 -1.36 5.01 11.98
CA GLY A 103 -1.93 5.90 13.00
C GLY A 103 -1.29 7.30 13.06
N LEU A 104 -0.46 7.67 12.08
CA LEU A 104 0.06 9.01 11.88
C LEU A 104 -0.71 9.71 10.77
N LEU A 105 -0.87 11.02 10.93
CA LEU A 105 -1.26 11.96 9.90
C LEU A 105 -0.12 12.97 9.75
N ALA A 106 0.40 13.15 8.54
CA ALA A 106 1.47 14.10 8.26
C ALA A 106 1.08 15.05 7.14
N LYS A 107 1.51 16.30 7.25
CA LYS A 107 1.23 17.37 6.28
C LYS A 107 2.40 18.34 6.19
N LEU A 108 2.71 18.79 4.98
CA LEU A 108 3.66 19.88 4.74
C LEU A 108 2.93 21.23 4.75
N ASP A 109 3.48 22.17 5.51
CA ASP A 109 3.10 23.57 5.53
C ASP A 109 4.11 24.36 4.70
N THR A 110 3.69 24.76 3.51
CA THR A 110 4.47 25.56 2.56
C THR A 110 4.01 27.02 2.51
N SER A 111 3.21 27.47 3.49
CA SER A 111 2.67 28.83 3.51
C SER A 111 3.70 29.89 3.91
N HIS A 112 4.81 29.46 4.51
CA HIS A 112 5.89 30.29 5.00
C HIS A 112 7.15 30.17 4.13
N SER A 113 8.14 31.03 4.37
CA SER A 113 9.46 30.93 3.73
C SER A 113 10.20 29.65 4.10
N THR A 114 9.95 29.12 5.30
CA THR A 114 10.43 27.84 5.79
C THR A 114 9.33 26.80 5.65
N ILE A 115 9.65 25.64 5.11
CA ILE A 115 8.71 24.52 5.03
C ILE A 115 8.62 23.89 6.42
N HIS A 116 7.41 23.66 6.94
CA HIS A 116 7.24 22.89 8.16
C HIS A 116 6.57 21.55 7.89
N LEU A 117 7.09 20.48 8.46
CA LEU A 117 6.41 19.19 8.51
C LEU A 117 5.64 19.11 9.83
N LEU A 118 4.32 18.98 9.73
CA LEU A 118 3.45 18.67 10.85
C LEU A 118 3.16 17.17 10.86
N VAL A 119 3.38 16.51 12.00
CA VAL A 119 3.04 15.09 12.21
C VAL A 119 2.16 14.97 13.44
N ILE A 120 0.98 14.40 13.27
CA ILE A 120 0.00 14.14 14.32
C ILE A 120 -0.09 12.62 14.50
N TYR A 121 0.24 12.17 15.70
CA TYR A 121 -0.05 10.82 16.16
C TYR A 121 -1.52 10.78 16.58
N LEU A 122 -2.31 9.98 15.87
CA LEU A 122 -3.74 9.83 16.14
C LEU A 122 -3.94 9.10 17.48
N PRO A 123 -4.99 9.46 18.24
CA PRO A 123 -5.27 8.83 19.51
C PRO A 123 -5.58 7.34 19.32
N SER A 124 -5.12 6.53 20.27
CA SER A 124 -5.45 5.12 20.38
C SER A 124 -5.78 4.77 21.85
N PRO A 125 -6.40 3.60 22.13
CA PRO A 125 -6.67 3.20 23.51
C PRO A 125 -5.43 3.11 24.39
N THR A 126 -4.24 2.97 23.79
CA THR A 126 -2.96 2.81 24.50
C THR A 126 -2.10 4.06 24.49
N GLN A 127 -2.39 5.04 23.62
CA GLN A 127 -1.55 6.23 23.45
C GLN A 127 -2.41 7.48 23.19
N PRO A 128 -2.21 8.57 23.94
CA PRO A 128 -2.87 9.84 23.65
C PRO A 128 -2.34 10.44 22.35
N SER A 129 -3.13 11.31 21.73
CA SER A 129 -2.68 12.08 20.58
C SER A 129 -1.49 12.95 20.93
N ARG A 130 -0.53 13.08 20.01
CA ARG A 130 0.56 14.05 20.14
C ARG A 130 0.91 14.64 18.78
N THR A 131 1.44 15.86 18.79
CA THR A 131 1.80 16.58 17.57
C THR A 131 3.28 16.95 17.62
N ILE A 132 3.99 16.71 16.52
CA ILE A 132 5.38 17.07 16.32
C ILE A 132 5.44 18.03 15.13
N ARG A 133 6.27 19.07 15.24
CA ARG A 133 6.52 20.02 14.16
C ARG A 133 8.02 20.11 13.91
N HIS A 134 8.41 19.87 12.66
CA HIS A 134 9.80 20.03 12.21
C HIS A 134 9.89 21.20 11.24
N SER A 135 10.96 21.99 11.37
CA SER A 135 11.34 22.96 10.34
C SER A 135 12.26 22.27 9.34
N ILE A 136 12.00 22.49 8.06
CA ILE A 136 12.82 22.02 6.95
C ILE A 136 13.37 23.28 6.28
N ASP A 137 14.59 23.63 6.66
CA ASP A 137 15.30 24.79 6.15
C ASP A 137 16.07 24.43 4.87
N ASP A 138 16.25 25.41 3.98
CA ASP A 138 17.09 25.33 2.78
C ASP A 138 16.76 24.22 1.76
N MET A 139 15.55 23.65 1.79
CA MET A 139 15.12 22.60 0.85
C MET A 139 13.80 22.96 0.17
N GLN A 140 13.70 22.63 -1.12
CA GLN A 140 12.43 22.69 -1.86
C GLN A 140 11.81 21.29 -1.92
N ILE A 141 10.92 21.01 -0.97
CA ILE A 141 10.22 19.72 -0.90
C ILE A 141 8.99 19.75 -1.81
N TYR A 142 8.90 18.76 -2.70
CA TYR A 142 7.79 18.63 -3.66
C TYR A 142 6.83 17.49 -3.31
N GLU A 143 7.33 16.44 -2.68
CA GLU A 143 6.53 15.28 -2.28
C GLU A 143 7.21 14.61 -1.09
N PHE A 144 6.44 13.87 -0.29
CA PHE A 144 6.98 13.09 0.82
C PHE A 144 6.20 11.78 1.03
N ALA A 145 6.80 10.85 1.75
CA ALA A 145 6.15 9.64 2.21
C ALA A 145 6.56 9.35 3.66
N ILE A 146 5.71 8.64 4.41
CA ILE A 146 5.96 8.31 5.82
C ILE A 146 5.70 6.83 6.09
N ASP A 147 6.54 6.14 6.82
CA ASP A 147 6.23 4.81 7.39
C ASP A 147 6.39 4.88 8.91
N GLY A 148 5.25 5.05 9.59
CA GLY A 148 5.21 5.19 11.04
C GLY A 148 5.70 3.95 11.79
N ASN A 149 5.66 2.76 11.17
CA ASN A 149 6.15 1.53 11.80
C ASN A 149 7.67 1.48 11.86
N GLN A 150 8.34 2.19 10.96
CA GLN A 150 9.80 2.25 10.89
C GLN A 150 10.37 3.57 11.39
N ASP A 151 9.52 4.51 11.84
CA ASP A 151 9.90 5.90 12.09
C ASP A 151 10.56 6.55 10.86
N LEU A 152 10.12 6.20 9.65
CA LEU A 152 10.76 6.61 8.39
C LEU A 152 10.00 7.74 7.71
N LEU A 153 10.71 8.81 7.37
CA LEU A 153 10.25 9.93 6.56
C LEU A 153 11.10 9.99 5.28
N ILE A 154 10.47 9.99 4.11
CA ILE A 154 11.15 10.27 2.84
C ILE A 154 10.72 11.65 2.35
N LEU A 155 11.67 12.57 2.21
CA LEU A 155 11.45 13.90 1.63
C LEU A 155 12.01 13.96 0.21
N GLY A 156 11.15 14.25 -0.76
CA GLY A 156 11.53 14.42 -2.16
C GLY A 156 11.88 15.87 -2.47
N GLU A 157 13.16 16.11 -2.73
CA GLU A 157 13.70 17.40 -3.15
C GLU A 157 14.03 17.39 -4.63
N TYR A 158 13.58 18.41 -5.36
CA TYR A 158 13.96 18.63 -6.75
C TYR A 158 14.61 19.99 -6.90
N PHE A 159 15.79 20.02 -7.52
CA PHE A 159 16.46 21.28 -7.83
C PHE A 159 17.19 21.21 -9.17
N LYS A 160 17.40 22.41 -9.71
CA LYS A 160 18.00 22.64 -11.02
C LYS A 160 19.27 23.48 -10.87
N LEU A 161 20.38 22.92 -11.33
CA LEU A 161 21.63 23.62 -11.58
C LEU A 161 21.71 23.99 -13.08
N PRO A 162 22.60 24.91 -13.50
CA PRO A 162 22.68 25.38 -14.89
C PRO A 162 22.75 24.28 -15.96
N ASP A 163 23.42 23.15 -15.66
CA ASP A 163 23.63 22.04 -16.61
C ASP A 163 23.11 20.69 -16.10
N LYS A 164 22.42 20.68 -14.96
CA LYS A 164 22.07 19.43 -14.25
C LYS A 164 20.77 19.55 -13.48
N ARG A 165 19.96 18.50 -13.52
CA ARG A 165 18.75 18.36 -12.69
C ARG A 165 18.90 17.16 -11.78
N TYR A 166 18.54 17.36 -10.52
CA TYR A 166 18.67 16.34 -9.49
C TYR A 166 17.33 16.09 -8.83
N MET A 167 17.08 14.82 -8.57
CA MET A 167 16.09 14.38 -7.60
C MET A 167 16.85 13.78 -6.43
N ARG A 168 16.55 14.24 -5.22
CA ARG A 168 17.06 13.65 -3.97
C ARG A 168 15.91 13.20 -3.11
N LEU A 169 15.99 11.96 -2.63
CA LEU A 169 15.10 11.44 -1.61
C LEU A 169 15.90 11.36 -0.30
N HIS A 170 15.53 12.22 0.65
CA HIS A 170 16.16 12.27 1.97
C HIS A 170 15.41 11.32 2.90
N CYS A 171 16.13 10.35 3.43
CA CYS A 171 15.65 9.32 4.34
C CYS A 171 15.91 9.77 5.78
N CYS A 172 14.88 10.34 6.41
CA CYS A 172 14.93 10.90 7.75
C CYS A 172 14.09 10.09 8.73
N THR A 173 14.26 10.35 10.03
CA THR A 173 13.33 9.89 11.07
C THR A 173 12.08 10.77 11.11
N ILE A 174 10.90 10.20 11.38
CA ILE A 174 9.70 11.01 11.62
C ILE A 174 9.82 11.73 12.97
N SER A 175 10.39 11.05 13.97
CA SER A 175 10.47 11.55 15.35
C SER A 175 11.43 12.72 15.54
N THR A 176 12.60 12.70 14.90
CA THR A 176 13.67 13.72 15.08
C THR A 176 14.01 14.51 13.83
N ASN A 177 13.53 14.11 12.64
CA ASN A 177 13.92 14.69 11.35
C ASN A 177 15.45 14.63 11.11
N GLU A 178 16.12 13.66 11.71
CA GLU A 178 17.55 13.37 11.50
C GLU A 178 17.72 12.25 10.47
N VAL A 179 18.92 12.05 9.95
CA VAL A 179 19.21 10.93 9.03
C VAL A 179 18.78 9.61 9.66
N HIS A 180 17.97 8.84 8.93
CA HIS A 180 17.43 7.59 9.45
C HIS A 180 18.57 6.58 9.69
N PRO A 181 18.66 5.93 10.87
CA PRO A 181 19.81 5.11 11.25
C PRO A 181 20.01 3.86 10.38
N LYS A 182 18.95 3.38 9.72
CA LYS A 182 18.99 2.25 8.77
C LYS A 182 19.21 2.67 7.31
N ALA A 183 19.25 3.97 7.00
CA ALA A 183 19.41 4.41 5.62
C ALA A 183 20.84 4.19 5.14
N THR A 184 21.02 4.22 3.83
CA THR A 184 22.34 4.29 3.19
C THR A 184 23.19 5.42 3.80
N PRO A 185 24.54 5.32 3.82
CA PRO A 185 25.39 6.40 4.33
C PRO A 185 25.02 7.77 3.76
N GLY A 186 24.72 8.72 4.65
CA GLY A 186 24.27 10.07 4.30
C GLY A 186 22.74 10.22 4.14
N GLY A 187 21.98 9.13 4.10
CA GLY A 187 20.51 9.16 4.04
C GLY A 187 19.93 9.69 2.73
N ILE A 188 20.72 9.81 1.66
CA ILE A 188 20.29 10.44 0.41
C ILE A 188 20.29 9.40 -0.70
N LEU A 189 19.14 9.24 -1.36
CA LEU A 189 19.02 8.55 -2.64
C LEU A 189 19.02 9.62 -3.74
N GLU A 190 20.02 9.59 -4.62
CA GLU A 190 20.18 10.60 -5.67
C GLU A 190 19.93 9.99 -7.04
N PHE A 191 19.20 10.72 -7.88
CA PHE A 191 19.06 10.45 -9.30
C PHE A 191 19.38 11.70 -10.11
N HIS A 192 20.22 11.52 -11.14
CA HIS A 192 20.62 12.58 -12.05
C HIS A 192 19.85 12.49 -13.36
N ILE A 193 19.26 13.62 -13.76
CA ILE A 193 18.53 13.75 -15.02
C ILE A 193 19.48 14.45 -16.01
N ASP A 194 19.85 13.72 -17.06
CA ASP A 194 20.74 14.21 -18.11
C ASP A 194 20.03 15.25 -19.00
N GLU A 195 20.29 16.54 -18.78
CA GLU A 195 19.67 17.63 -19.53
C GLU A 195 19.94 17.58 -21.04
N ASN A 196 21.08 17.03 -21.48
CA ASN A 196 21.42 16.99 -22.91
C ASN A 196 20.48 16.11 -23.70
N LYS A 197 20.02 15.03 -23.06
CA LYS A 197 19.02 14.16 -23.66
C LYS A 197 17.62 14.79 -23.55
N TYR A 198 17.42 15.77 -22.64
CA TYR A 198 16.13 16.11 -22.04
C TYR A 198 15.97 17.60 -21.64
N PRO A 199 16.14 18.56 -22.57
CA PRO A 199 16.24 19.98 -22.23
C PRO A 199 14.95 20.59 -21.64
N GLN A 200 13.77 20.04 -21.96
CA GLN A 200 12.46 20.63 -21.60
C GLN A 200 11.79 20.01 -20.34
N TYR A 201 12.54 19.28 -19.51
CA TYR A 201 12.01 18.48 -18.38
C TYR A 201 11.49 19.28 -17.17
N ASN A 202 10.20 19.62 -17.12
CA ASN A 202 9.58 20.00 -15.84
C ASN A 202 8.78 18.82 -15.28
N LEU A 203 8.90 18.59 -13.97
CA LEU A 203 8.08 17.65 -13.21
C LEU A 203 6.68 18.21 -13.08
N SER A 204 5.68 17.45 -13.51
CA SER A 204 4.27 17.84 -13.36
C SER A 204 3.54 17.07 -12.26
N MET A 205 4.02 15.87 -11.95
CA MET A 205 3.42 15.01 -10.93
C MET A 205 4.53 14.14 -10.35
N MET A 206 4.54 14.03 -9.02
CA MET A 206 5.46 13.19 -8.27
C MET A 206 4.64 12.39 -7.26
N GLN A 207 5.04 11.15 -7.05
CA GLN A 207 4.49 10.29 -6.02
C GLN A 207 5.62 9.43 -5.47
N ILE A 208 5.79 9.48 -4.15
CA ILE A 208 6.68 8.60 -3.41
C ILE A 208 5.82 7.55 -2.71
N THR A 209 6.14 6.28 -2.89
CA THR A 209 5.44 5.16 -2.23
C THR A 209 6.46 4.24 -1.57
N LEU A 210 6.11 3.66 -0.43
CA LEU A 210 7.01 2.82 0.36
C LEU A 210 6.47 1.39 0.42
N ALA A 211 7.39 0.43 0.33
CA ALA A 211 7.13 -0.96 0.68
C ALA A 211 8.33 -1.58 1.40
N ASP A 212 8.24 -1.61 2.73
CA ASP A 212 9.29 -2.12 3.61
C ASP A 212 10.63 -1.36 3.46
N ASP A 213 11.65 -2.00 2.90
CA ASP A 213 12.96 -1.42 2.59
C ASP A 213 13.05 -0.85 1.15
N VAL A 214 11.94 -0.86 0.41
CA VAL A 214 11.87 -0.36 -0.96
C VAL A 214 11.14 0.99 -1.01
N VAL A 215 11.77 1.98 -1.65
CA VAL A 215 11.17 3.27 -2.02
C VAL A 215 10.92 3.27 -3.52
N ALA A 216 9.69 3.62 -3.91
CA ALA A 216 9.37 3.95 -5.28
C ALA A 216 9.18 5.45 -5.44
N PHE A 217 9.82 6.02 -6.45
CA PHE A 217 9.48 7.32 -6.99
C PHE A 217 8.82 7.12 -8.35
N SER A 218 7.63 7.69 -8.52
CA SER A 218 6.97 7.77 -9.82
C SER A 218 6.63 9.21 -10.14
N GLY A 219 6.83 9.62 -11.39
CA GLY A 219 6.50 10.97 -11.80
C GLY A 219 6.38 11.16 -13.31
N TYR A 220 5.78 12.29 -13.70
CA TYR A 220 5.61 12.66 -15.09
C TYR A 220 6.54 13.82 -15.46
N TRP A 221 7.27 13.63 -16.55
CA TRP A 221 8.06 14.67 -17.18
C TRP A 221 7.25 15.33 -18.31
N ARG A 222 7.49 16.61 -18.58
CA ARG A 222 6.76 17.43 -19.59
C ARG A 222 6.59 16.80 -20.98
N GLU A 223 7.48 15.91 -21.40
CA GLU A 223 7.34 15.16 -22.67
C GLU A 223 6.33 13.99 -22.57
N GLY A 224 5.58 13.92 -21.47
CA GLY A 224 4.57 12.90 -21.22
C GLY A 224 5.16 11.52 -20.93
N ARG A 225 6.47 11.41 -20.69
CA ARG A 225 7.11 10.14 -20.37
C ARG A 225 7.08 9.91 -18.86
N PRO A 226 6.27 8.97 -18.35
CA PRO A 226 6.25 8.69 -16.93
C PRO A 226 7.49 7.91 -16.50
N GLN A 227 8.16 8.28 -15.42
CA GLN A 227 9.32 7.57 -14.89
C GLN A 227 8.97 6.91 -13.55
N LEU A 228 9.36 5.64 -13.42
CA LEU A 228 9.45 4.87 -12.18
C LEU A 228 10.91 4.60 -11.85
N LEU A 229 11.29 4.90 -10.61
CA LEU A 229 12.56 4.54 -9.99
C LEU A 229 12.26 3.73 -8.74
N LEU A 230 12.97 2.60 -8.55
CA LEU A 230 12.87 1.77 -7.35
C LEU A 230 14.25 1.73 -6.68
N TRP A 231 14.30 2.00 -5.38
CA TRP A 231 15.50 1.83 -4.58
C TRP A 231 15.25 0.92 -3.40
N ASN A 232 16.29 0.21 -2.99
CA ASN A 232 16.39 -0.24 -1.62
C ASN A 232 17.01 0.89 -0.77
N TRP A 233 16.19 1.56 0.05
CA TRP A 233 16.63 2.79 0.74
C TRP A 233 17.64 2.53 1.86
N THR A 234 17.69 1.31 2.38
CA THR A 234 18.65 0.92 3.41
C THR A 234 20.05 0.70 2.85
N SER A 235 20.15 0.11 1.65
CA SER A 235 21.44 -0.12 0.97
C SER A 235 21.83 1.01 0.01
N GLY A 236 20.90 1.88 -0.37
CA GLY A 236 21.10 2.92 -1.39
C GLY A 236 21.07 2.39 -2.82
N LEU A 237 20.83 1.08 -3.00
CA LEU A 237 20.88 0.42 -4.29
C LEU A 237 19.68 0.81 -5.15
N LEU A 238 19.94 1.40 -6.32
CA LEU A 238 18.93 1.58 -7.36
C LEU A 238 18.61 0.22 -7.99
N LEU A 239 17.41 -0.27 -7.72
CA LEU A 239 16.94 -1.59 -8.16
C LEU A 239 16.43 -1.56 -9.59
N PHE A 240 15.78 -0.47 -9.98
CA PHE A 240 15.17 -0.34 -11.29
C PHE A 240 15.02 1.12 -11.71
N ASN A 241 15.28 1.40 -12.98
CA ASN A 241 15.04 2.69 -13.60
C ASN A 241 14.36 2.52 -14.97
N SER A 242 13.04 2.72 -15.00
CA SER A 242 12.22 2.62 -16.23
C SER A 242 12.61 3.55 -17.39
N PHE A 243 13.57 4.45 -17.14
CA PHE A 243 14.09 5.35 -18.14
C PHE A 243 15.23 4.76 -18.97
N GLU A 244 16.13 4.04 -18.31
CA GLU A 244 17.23 3.33 -18.93
C GLU A 244 16.77 1.95 -19.41
N ASP A 245 15.91 1.32 -18.60
CA ASP A 245 15.31 0.03 -18.87
C ASP A 245 13.93 0.22 -19.49
N ILE A 246 13.83 0.04 -20.81
CA ILE A 246 12.55 0.14 -21.52
C ILE A 246 11.68 -1.05 -21.11
N LEU A 247 10.65 -0.81 -20.29
CA LEU A 247 9.61 -1.81 -20.04
C LEU A 247 9.01 -2.25 -21.38
N PRO A 248 9.01 -3.55 -21.71
CA PRO A 248 8.23 -4.03 -22.84
C PRO A 248 6.78 -3.64 -22.56
N ASP A 249 6.16 -2.97 -23.54
CA ASP A 249 4.79 -2.44 -23.46
C ASP A 249 4.60 -1.30 -22.43
N ARG A 250 5.59 -0.41 -22.30
CA ARG A 250 5.47 0.80 -21.46
C ARG A 250 4.24 1.62 -21.86
N PRO A 251 3.23 1.75 -20.98
CA PRO A 251 2.07 2.56 -21.29
C PRO A 251 2.40 4.07 -21.24
N PRO A 252 1.70 4.90 -22.03
CA PRO A 252 1.90 6.35 -22.08
C PRO A 252 1.52 7.03 -20.76
N THR A 253 0.64 6.41 -19.98
CA THR A 253 0.29 6.81 -18.61
C THR A 253 0.80 5.74 -17.66
N LEU A 254 1.53 6.10 -16.61
CA LEU A 254 1.87 5.19 -15.50
C LEU A 254 1.42 5.83 -14.19
N SER A 255 0.45 5.20 -13.54
CA SER A 255 0.33 5.32 -12.10
C SER A 255 0.78 4.02 -11.44
N PHE A 256 1.41 4.14 -10.28
CA PHE A 256 2.14 3.09 -9.60
C PHE A 256 1.56 2.83 -8.21
N ASP A 257 1.57 1.59 -7.77
CA ASP A 257 1.32 1.20 -6.38
C ASP A 257 2.03 -0.13 -6.09
N PHE A 258 2.48 -0.32 -4.85
CA PHE A 258 3.04 -1.60 -4.41
C PHE A 258 1.92 -2.60 -4.11
N LEU A 259 2.14 -3.86 -4.47
CA LEU A 259 1.32 -5.00 -4.03
C LEU A 259 1.96 -5.67 -2.81
N ARG A 260 3.29 -5.83 -2.88
CA ARG A 260 4.18 -6.46 -1.90
C ARG A 260 5.57 -5.83 -2.03
N ARG A 261 6.49 -6.16 -1.12
CA ARG A 261 7.89 -5.72 -1.16
C ARG A 261 8.60 -5.99 -2.50
N ASP A 262 8.24 -7.07 -3.18
CA ASP A 262 8.83 -7.61 -4.41
C ASP A 262 7.87 -7.56 -5.62
N ALA A 263 6.71 -6.90 -5.47
CA ALA A 263 5.70 -6.83 -6.51
C ALA A 263 4.96 -5.50 -6.53
N PHE A 264 4.66 -5.01 -7.72
CA PHE A 264 3.94 -3.75 -7.91
C PHE A 264 2.97 -3.84 -9.08
N LEU A 265 2.09 -2.86 -9.16
CA LEU A 265 1.22 -2.67 -10.30
C LEU A 265 1.57 -1.37 -11.04
N LEU A 266 1.31 -1.41 -12.34
CA LEU A 266 1.27 -0.25 -13.21
C LEU A 266 -0.09 -0.22 -13.87
N THR A 267 -0.55 0.97 -14.21
CA THR A 267 -1.82 1.16 -14.93
C THR A 267 -1.52 1.67 -16.33
N SER A 268 -2.35 1.28 -17.29
CA SER A 268 -2.22 1.66 -18.70
C SER A 268 -3.57 2.12 -19.21
N ALA A 269 -3.64 3.31 -19.81
CA ALA A 269 -4.83 3.79 -20.49
C ALA A 269 -4.91 3.35 -21.97
N ILE A 270 -4.04 2.45 -22.43
CA ILE A 270 -4.09 1.93 -23.80
C ILE A 270 -5.37 1.12 -23.99
N SER A 271 -6.04 1.31 -25.14
CA SER A 271 -7.29 0.62 -25.50
C SER A 271 -8.42 0.89 -24.48
N SER A 272 -8.99 -0.14 -23.86
CA SER A 272 -9.98 0.00 -22.78
C SER A 272 -9.35 0.18 -21.40
N GLY A 273 -8.02 0.17 -21.33
CA GLY A 273 -7.25 0.27 -20.10
C GLY A 273 -6.88 -1.10 -19.50
N GLN A 274 -5.76 -1.13 -18.78
CA GLN A 274 -5.19 -2.36 -18.20
C GLN A 274 -4.51 -2.09 -16.86
N ILE A 275 -4.47 -3.11 -16.01
CA ILE A 275 -3.64 -3.18 -14.80
C ILE A 275 -2.54 -4.21 -15.05
N LEU A 276 -1.29 -3.75 -15.10
CA LEU A 276 -0.11 -4.54 -15.34
C LEU A 276 0.52 -4.93 -14.01
N VAL A 277 0.76 -6.22 -13.78
CA VAL A 277 1.35 -6.74 -12.54
C VAL A 277 2.79 -7.15 -12.81
N TYR A 278 3.71 -6.65 -11.99
CA TYR A 278 5.14 -6.91 -12.11
C TYR A 278 5.69 -7.51 -10.82
N ARG A 279 6.69 -8.37 -10.99
CA ARG A 279 7.58 -8.84 -9.92
C ARG A 279 8.99 -8.33 -10.17
N PHE A 280 9.74 -8.10 -9.10
CA PHE A 280 11.15 -7.71 -9.17
C PHE A 280 11.92 -8.24 -7.95
N SER A 281 13.25 -8.18 -7.99
CA SER A 281 14.06 -8.52 -6.82
C SER A 281 14.31 -7.27 -5.97
N PRO A 282 13.96 -7.27 -4.67
CA PRO A 282 14.20 -6.12 -3.80
C PRO A 282 15.67 -5.96 -3.37
N THR A 283 16.54 -6.90 -3.77
CA THR A 283 17.96 -6.96 -3.36
C THR A 283 18.94 -6.98 -4.52
N VAL A 284 18.45 -7.21 -5.75
CA VAL A 284 19.30 -7.32 -6.94
C VAL A 284 18.73 -6.39 -8.01
N PRO A 285 19.54 -5.47 -8.57
CA PRO A 285 19.08 -4.63 -9.65
C PRO A 285 18.75 -5.50 -10.86
N GLY A 286 17.66 -5.18 -11.53
CA GLY A 286 17.25 -5.95 -12.68
C GLY A 286 15.90 -5.55 -13.21
N MET A 287 15.64 -5.97 -14.43
CA MET A 287 14.40 -5.69 -15.12
C MET A 287 13.22 -6.38 -14.40
N PRO A 288 12.19 -5.63 -13.96
CA PRO A 288 10.97 -6.23 -13.46
C PRO A 288 10.33 -7.13 -14.52
N VAL A 289 9.83 -8.29 -14.09
CA VAL A 289 9.16 -9.25 -14.96
C VAL A 289 7.65 -9.01 -14.86
N ARG A 290 7.00 -8.72 -15.99
CA ARG A 290 5.54 -8.69 -16.05
C ARG A 290 5.02 -10.12 -15.85
N VAL A 291 4.12 -10.32 -14.89
CA VAL A 291 3.49 -11.63 -14.63
C VAL A 291 2.05 -11.68 -15.14
N ALA A 292 1.36 -10.54 -15.19
CA ALA A 292 0.02 -10.46 -15.75
C ALA A 292 -0.31 -9.08 -16.31
N SER A 293 -1.24 -9.05 -17.27
CA SER A 293 -1.95 -7.88 -17.76
C SER A 293 -3.44 -8.13 -17.60
N LEU A 294 -4.11 -7.37 -16.75
CA LEU A 294 -5.52 -7.52 -16.46
C LEU A 294 -6.29 -6.43 -17.21
N GLY A 295 -7.06 -6.81 -18.22
CA GLY A 295 -7.87 -5.88 -19.01
C GLY A 295 -9.03 -5.30 -18.20
N LEU A 296 -9.30 -4.01 -18.38
CA LEU A 296 -10.48 -3.32 -17.87
C LEU A 296 -11.70 -3.57 -18.79
N PRO A 297 -12.94 -3.26 -18.34
CA PRO A 297 -14.13 -3.45 -19.16
C PRO A 297 -13.99 -2.79 -20.54
N PRO A 298 -14.45 -3.43 -21.62
CA PRO A 298 -14.38 -2.84 -22.96
C PRO A 298 -15.15 -1.51 -23.02
N THR A 299 -14.58 -0.52 -23.71
CA THR A 299 -15.23 0.77 -23.93
C THR A 299 -15.96 0.79 -25.27
N VAL A 300 -17.06 1.56 -25.34
CA VAL A 300 -17.79 1.78 -26.60
C VAL A 300 -17.29 3.09 -27.23
N PRO A 301 -16.75 3.09 -28.47
CA PRO A 301 -16.33 4.32 -29.13
C PRO A 301 -17.43 5.39 -29.16
N PRO A 302 -17.11 6.68 -28.95
CA PRO A 302 -15.76 7.25 -28.85
C PRO A 302 -15.14 7.21 -27.44
N ALA A 303 -15.76 6.51 -26.49
CA ALA A 303 -15.25 6.46 -25.12
C ALA A 303 -13.90 5.75 -25.08
N CYS A 304 -12.93 6.39 -24.43
CA CYS A 304 -11.63 5.84 -24.13
C CYS A 304 -11.26 6.16 -22.68
N VAL A 305 -10.51 5.25 -22.07
CA VAL A 305 -9.90 5.52 -20.77
C VAL A 305 -8.77 6.51 -20.99
N THR A 306 -8.80 7.61 -20.26
CA THR A 306 -7.77 8.67 -20.33
C THR A 306 -6.88 8.66 -19.09
N TYR A 307 -7.38 8.08 -17.99
CA TYR A 307 -6.70 8.11 -16.71
C TYR A 307 -7.10 6.90 -15.87
N ILE A 308 -6.12 6.28 -15.22
CA ILE A 308 -6.31 5.24 -14.21
C ILE A 308 -5.30 5.54 -13.11
N ARG A 309 -5.74 5.77 -11.88
CA ARG A 309 -4.86 6.00 -10.74
C ARG A 309 -5.23 5.06 -9.59
N PRO A 310 -4.29 4.25 -9.07
CA PRO A 310 -4.47 3.59 -7.79
C PRO A 310 -4.42 4.63 -6.66
N ASN A 311 -5.42 4.60 -5.80
CA ASN A 311 -5.61 5.43 -4.61
C ASN A 311 -5.60 4.56 -3.34
N SER A 312 -4.82 3.49 -3.35
CA SER A 312 -4.74 2.59 -2.21
C SER A 312 -3.88 3.21 -1.12
N GLY A 313 -4.32 3.13 0.13
CA GLY A 313 -3.50 3.53 1.28
C GLY A 313 -2.18 2.76 1.32
N GLN A 314 -1.15 3.32 1.95
CA GLN A 314 0.21 2.80 1.91
C GLN A 314 0.36 1.34 2.35
N PHE A 315 1.29 0.62 1.73
CA PHE A 315 1.66 -0.74 2.13
C PHE A 315 2.34 -0.75 3.51
N GLN A 316 1.81 -1.55 4.44
CA GLN A 316 2.32 -1.67 5.81
C GLN A 316 2.71 -3.12 6.10
N PRO A 317 3.98 -3.52 5.87
CA PRO A 317 4.40 -4.91 6.00
C PRO A 317 4.70 -5.34 7.43
N ARG A 318 5.03 -4.40 8.32
CA ARG A 318 5.59 -4.70 9.63
C ARG A 318 4.59 -4.40 10.74
N SER A 319 4.49 -5.31 11.70
CA SER A 319 3.92 -5.00 13.01
C SER A 319 4.92 -4.18 13.83
N THR A 320 4.40 -3.27 14.65
CA THR A 320 5.14 -2.75 15.80
C THR A 320 4.79 -3.57 17.03
N PRO A 321 5.65 -3.61 18.07
CA PRO A 321 5.35 -4.32 19.33
C PRO A 321 4.05 -3.86 20.00
N GLU A 322 3.58 -2.65 19.68
CA GLU A 322 2.37 -2.04 20.22
C GLU A 322 1.10 -2.44 19.44
N MET A 323 1.26 -2.96 18.21
CA MET A 323 0.13 -3.45 17.43
C MET A 323 -0.42 -4.73 18.03
N LEU A 324 -1.74 -4.76 18.22
CA LEU A 324 -2.46 -5.97 18.66
C LEU A 324 -2.79 -6.87 17.47
N PHE A 325 -3.24 -6.25 16.38
CA PHE A 325 -3.68 -6.90 15.17
C PHE A 325 -3.13 -6.13 13.97
N MET A 326 -2.83 -6.84 12.89
CA MET A 326 -2.47 -6.22 11.62
C MET A 326 -3.29 -6.84 10.50
N HIS A 327 -3.51 -6.09 9.42
CA HIS A 327 -4.19 -6.61 8.26
C HIS A 327 -3.27 -7.53 7.46
N LEU A 328 -3.83 -8.62 6.93
CA LEU A 328 -3.14 -9.44 5.95
C LEU A 328 -2.86 -8.59 4.69
N PRO A 329 -1.63 -8.54 4.16
CA PRO A 329 -1.32 -7.83 2.91
C PRO A 329 -2.25 -8.23 1.76
N GLU A 330 -2.63 -9.50 1.68
CA GLU A 330 -3.52 -10.07 0.66
C GLU A 330 -4.95 -9.53 0.76
N SER A 331 -5.33 -9.02 1.93
CA SER A 331 -6.66 -8.47 2.20
C SER A 331 -6.76 -6.98 1.96
N ARG A 332 -5.66 -6.28 1.64
CA ARG A 332 -5.70 -4.88 1.23
C ARG A 332 -6.57 -4.73 -0.01
N ILE A 333 -7.39 -3.68 -0.03
CA ILE A 333 -8.21 -3.32 -1.18
C ILE A 333 -7.50 -2.20 -1.92
N HIS A 334 -7.26 -2.41 -3.21
CA HIS A 334 -6.84 -1.37 -4.13
C HIS A 334 -8.07 -0.67 -4.68
N ILE A 335 -8.02 0.66 -4.67
CA ILE A 335 -9.06 1.52 -5.22
C ILE A 335 -8.45 2.19 -6.44
N PHE A 336 -9.07 2.06 -7.62
CA PHE A 336 -8.62 2.74 -8.83
C PHE A 336 -9.64 3.79 -9.21
N SER A 337 -9.21 5.05 -9.31
CA SER A 337 -9.97 6.10 -9.96
C SER A 337 -9.71 6.05 -11.46
N ILE A 338 -10.77 5.88 -12.24
CA ILE A 338 -10.71 5.72 -13.68
C ILE A 338 -11.49 6.87 -14.31
N ILE A 339 -10.88 7.60 -15.24
CA ILE A 339 -11.57 8.58 -16.08
C ILE A 339 -11.71 7.96 -17.46
N CYS A 340 -12.95 7.82 -17.91
CA CYS A 340 -13.28 7.36 -19.24
C CYS A 340 -14.20 8.40 -19.88
N TYR A 341 -13.67 9.12 -20.87
CA TYR A 341 -14.33 10.30 -21.44
C TYR A 341 -14.70 11.34 -20.35
N LEU A 342 -15.97 11.70 -20.22
CA LEU A 342 -16.50 12.62 -19.20
C LEU A 342 -16.97 11.90 -17.91
N HIS A 343 -16.85 10.58 -17.85
CA HIS A 343 -17.31 9.77 -16.72
C HIS A 343 -16.16 9.40 -15.79
N ARG A 344 -16.45 9.36 -14.49
CA ARG A 344 -15.52 8.90 -13.44
C ARG A 344 -16.04 7.57 -12.89
N TYR A 345 -15.15 6.60 -12.79
CA TYR A 345 -15.43 5.30 -12.22
C TYR A 345 -14.47 5.00 -11.08
N MET A 346 -14.93 4.18 -10.15
CA MET A 346 -14.14 3.58 -9.10
C MET A 346 -14.13 2.06 -9.30
N LEU A 347 -12.94 1.49 -9.28
CA LEU A 347 -12.73 0.05 -9.31
C LEU A 347 -12.08 -0.41 -8.00
N LEU A 348 -12.74 -1.29 -7.28
CA LEU A 348 -12.26 -1.89 -6.03
C LEU A 348 -11.79 -3.32 -6.30
N VAL A 349 -10.54 -3.63 -5.98
CA VAL A 349 -9.95 -4.97 -6.20
C VAL A 349 -9.18 -5.41 -4.97
N ARG A 350 -9.35 -6.66 -4.52
CA ARG A 350 -8.53 -7.22 -3.44
C ARG A 350 -7.12 -7.52 -3.93
N SER A 351 -6.12 -7.27 -3.08
CA SER A 351 -4.70 -7.54 -3.38
C SER A 351 -4.45 -9.01 -3.73
N SER A 352 -5.14 -9.95 -3.08
CA SER A 352 -5.11 -11.38 -3.40
C SER A 352 -5.39 -11.70 -4.87
N THR A 353 -6.19 -10.88 -5.55
CA THR A 353 -6.48 -11.01 -6.99
C THR A 353 -5.23 -10.82 -7.84
N PHE A 354 -4.36 -9.89 -7.46
CA PHE A 354 -3.11 -9.62 -8.17
C PHE A 354 -2.02 -10.58 -7.71
N LEU A 355 -1.92 -10.83 -6.41
CA LEU A 355 -0.88 -11.67 -5.82
C LEU A 355 -0.94 -13.12 -6.31
N ARG A 356 -2.12 -13.65 -6.65
CA ARG A 356 -2.22 -14.99 -7.27
C ARG A 356 -1.40 -15.13 -8.56
N TYR A 357 -1.21 -14.05 -9.32
CA TYR A 357 -0.39 -14.06 -10.54
C TYR A 357 1.09 -13.86 -10.23
N VAL A 358 1.42 -13.20 -9.11
CA VAL A 358 2.79 -13.05 -8.62
C VAL A 358 3.32 -14.39 -8.11
N ASP A 359 2.50 -15.12 -7.36
CA ASP A 359 2.86 -16.40 -6.75
C ASP A 359 2.82 -17.57 -7.76
N ASP A 360 2.09 -17.40 -8.86
CA ASP A 360 2.11 -18.36 -9.97
C ASP A 360 3.48 -18.31 -10.68
N SER A 361 4.21 -19.42 -10.65
CA SER A 361 5.57 -19.52 -11.16
C SER A 361 5.67 -19.63 -12.68
N ALA A 362 4.60 -19.29 -13.41
CA ALA A 362 4.60 -19.30 -14.86
C ALA A 362 5.75 -18.45 -15.44
N SER A 363 6.41 -18.97 -16.47
CA SER A 363 7.52 -18.31 -17.15
C SER A 363 7.06 -17.14 -18.03
N GLU A 364 5.79 -17.14 -18.46
CA GLU A 364 5.24 -16.16 -19.39
C GLU A 364 4.16 -15.29 -18.72
N ALA A 365 4.15 -14.00 -19.09
CA ALA A 365 3.13 -13.06 -18.65
C ALA A 365 1.75 -13.48 -19.17
N ARG A 366 0.73 -13.40 -18.32
CA ARG A 366 -0.65 -13.74 -18.71
C ARG A 366 -1.44 -12.50 -19.10
N ASP A 367 -2.03 -12.50 -20.29
CA ASP A 367 -3.05 -11.52 -20.66
C ASP A 367 -4.43 -12.05 -20.26
N VAL A 368 -5.06 -11.38 -19.31
CA VAL A 368 -6.32 -11.80 -18.68
C VAL A 368 -7.42 -10.79 -19.06
N PRO A 369 -8.35 -11.16 -19.95
CA PRO A 369 -9.42 -10.26 -20.37
C PRO A 369 -10.44 -10.05 -19.24
N TRP A 370 -11.18 -8.95 -19.27
CA TRP A 370 -12.10 -8.53 -18.20
C TRP A 370 -13.08 -9.63 -17.81
N GLU A 371 -13.62 -10.37 -18.78
CA GLU A 371 -14.62 -11.43 -18.57
C GLU A 371 -14.11 -12.58 -17.68
N MET A 372 -12.79 -12.76 -17.61
CA MET A 372 -12.17 -13.83 -16.83
C MET A 372 -11.91 -13.47 -15.36
N TRP A 373 -11.87 -12.17 -15.02
CA TRP A 373 -11.50 -11.74 -13.66
C TRP A 373 -12.38 -10.63 -13.09
N GLY A 374 -12.84 -9.69 -13.91
CA GLY A 374 -13.42 -8.42 -13.49
C GLY A 374 -14.62 -8.57 -12.56
N GLU A 375 -15.74 -9.08 -13.04
CA GLU A 375 -16.97 -9.19 -12.24
C GLU A 375 -16.83 -10.07 -11.00
N ARG A 376 -15.97 -11.09 -11.08
CA ARG A 376 -15.75 -12.05 -9.99
C ARG A 376 -14.91 -11.45 -8.87
N GLU A 377 -13.86 -10.73 -9.22
CA GLU A 377 -12.79 -10.34 -8.29
C GLU A 377 -12.81 -8.84 -7.93
N SER A 378 -13.75 -8.09 -8.51
CA SER A 378 -13.79 -6.64 -8.34
C SER A 378 -15.20 -6.07 -8.17
N ARG A 379 -15.26 -4.79 -7.79
CA ARG A 379 -16.48 -3.97 -7.87
C ARG A 379 -16.17 -2.73 -8.68
N PHE A 380 -16.92 -2.52 -9.75
CA PHE A 380 -16.78 -1.40 -10.66
C PHE A 380 -18.04 -0.54 -10.55
N MET A 381 -17.90 0.76 -10.28
CA MET A 381 -19.02 1.66 -10.06
C MET A 381 -18.73 3.04 -10.65
N GLU A 382 -19.76 3.70 -11.17
CA GLU A 382 -19.69 5.10 -11.58
C GLU A 382 -19.77 6.00 -10.34
N VAL A 383 -19.03 7.11 -10.34
CA VAL A 383 -18.97 8.05 -9.22
C VAL A 383 -19.33 9.44 -9.72
N ASP A 384 -20.32 10.06 -9.07
CA ASP A 384 -20.72 11.43 -9.39
C ASP A 384 -19.59 12.42 -9.09
N THR A 385 -19.41 13.38 -10.01
CA THR A 385 -18.30 14.34 -10.05
C THR A 385 -18.10 15.17 -8.78
N VAL A 386 -19.11 15.30 -7.92
CA VAL A 386 -19.04 16.15 -6.71
C VAL A 386 -18.20 15.53 -5.59
N ALA A 387 -18.00 14.22 -5.57
CA ALA A 387 -17.27 13.51 -4.50
C ALA A 387 -15.77 13.30 -4.79
N ALA A 388 -15.32 13.50 -6.03
CA ALA A 388 -14.05 12.98 -6.51
C ALA A 388 -12.88 13.98 -6.51
N ASP A 389 -13.09 15.24 -6.12
CA ASP A 389 -12.00 16.21 -5.98
C ASP A 389 -11.31 16.16 -4.58
N TYR A 390 -11.77 15.26 -3.70
CA TYR A 390 -11.27 15.08 -2.32
C TYR A 390 -10.76 13.66 -2.01
N MET A 391 -10.68 12.77 -3.01
CA MET A 391 -10.06 11.43 -2.92
C MET A 391 -8.87 11.34 -3.86
#